data_AF-A0A950KZ64-F1
#
_entry.id   AF-A0A950KZ64-F1
#
_cell.length_a   1.000
_cell.length_b   1.000
_cell.length_c   1.000
_cell.angle_alpha   90.00
_cell.angle_beta   90.00
_cell.angle_gamma   90.00
#
_symmetry.space_group_name_H-M   'P 1'
#
loop_
_entity.id
_entity.type
_entity.pdbx_description
1 polymer ?
#
loop_
_entity_poly.entity_id
_entity_poly.type
_entity_poly.pdbx_seq_one_letter_code
_entity_poly.pdbx_strand_id
1 'polypeptide(L)'
;MWYLKKTWFDEVPGINEVIIHYTFTPLFQTADWRLPHEVRRMEKNAMVKQGLGGVTLSGEDSVATAQVSERPVSAPPNARVKVIKMPSSVLNQATGKFDENYLFHFFYDVWSNGTVTATPVFTEPIVCQEIELTDWRGNVSGVCAHWSIYDGDAFVYSPTDTADFIARYVEDAPLRSHKFYGHSDREWFSRAKWAVVQQLPLPRRWCTKVWGPKGASLIQGWHIGFVDQPSPPGEFPRGHEEWTGYTVRTL
;
A
#
# COMPACT_ATOMS: atom_id res chain seq x y z
N MET A 1 0.65 3.11 -5.78
CA MET A 1 2.03 3.36 -5.33
C MET A 1 2.24 2.67 -3.99
N TRP A 2 3.46 2.20 -3.79
CA TRP A 2 3.96 1.29 -2.77
C TRP A 2 4.80 1.77 -1.59
N TYR A 3 5.03 0.94 -0.57
CA TYR A 3 6.18 1.11 0.33
C TYR A 3 6.95 -0.21 0.56
N LEU A 4 8.28 -0.14 0.51
CA LEU A 4 9.18 -1.25 0.80
C LEU A 4 10.19 -0.84 1.88
N LYS A 5 10.29 -1.60 2.97
CA LYS A 5 11.34 -1.40 3.96
C LYS A 5 12.63 -2.09 3.50
N LYS A 6 13.72 -1.34 3.48
CA LYS A 6 15.08 -1.85 3.37
C LYS A 6 15.82 -1.71 4.68
N THR A 7 16.63 -2.71 4.98
CA THR A 7 17.39 -2.82 6.21
C THR A 7 18.86 -3.05 5.88
N TRP A 8 19.73 -2.33 6.56
CA TRP A 8 21.17 -2.54 6.61
C TRP A 8 21.55 -2.95 8.03
N PHE A 9 22.46 -3.90 8.19
CA PHE A 9 22.99 -4.28 9.49
C PHE A 9 24.42 -3.75 9.63
N ASP A 10 24.70 -3.02 10.70
CA ASP A 10 26.06 -2.58 11.03
C ASP A 10 26.86 -3.83 11.47
N GLU A 11 27.53 -4.49 10.52
CA GLU A 11 28.35 -5.69 10.76
C GLU A 11 29.68 -5.38 11.48
N VAL A 12 30.19 -4.16 11.30
CA VAL A 12 31.43 -3.68 11.94
C VAL A 12 31.18 -2.39 12.71
N PRO A 13 31.88 -2.18 13.84
CA PRO A 13 31.88 -0.90 14.54
C PRO A 13 32.46 0.23 13.67
N GLY A 14 32.11 1.49 13.98
CA GLY A 14 32.69 2.67 13.33
C GLY A 14 32.05 3.07 12.00
N ILE A 15 30.93 2.46 11.60
CA ILE A 15 30.14 2.92 10.46
C ILE A 15 29.46 4.25 10.84
N ASN A 16 29.87 5.32 10.16
CA ASN A 16 29.32 6.65 10.36
C ASN A 16 28.01 6.81 9.61
N GLU A 17 27.98 6.38 8.34
CA GLU A 17 26.84 6.58 7.45
C GLU A 17 26.67 5.41 6.48
N VAL A 18 25.42 5.16 6.11
CA VAL A 18 25.05 4.20 5.08
C VAL A 18 24.02 4.87 4.19
N ILE A 19 24.28 4.86 2.89
CA ILE A 19 23.43 5.47 1.87
C ILE A 19 22.97 4.37 0.92
N ILE A 20 21.67 4.26 0.67
CA ILE A 20 21.14 3.39 -0.37
C ILE A 20 20.98 4.18 -1.67
N HIS A 21 21.51 3.61 -2.74
CA HIS A 21 21.31 4.05 -4.12
C HIS A 21 20.37 3.06 -4.79
N TYR A 22 19.34 3.55 -5.48
CA TYR A 22 18.41 2.65 -6.15
C TYR A 22 17.76 3.22 -7.42
N THR A 23 17.38 2.31 -8.31
CA THR A 23 16.65 2.60 -9.54
C THR A 23 15.73 1.43 -9.92
N PHE A 24 14.84 1.66 -10.88
CA PHE A 24 13.88 0.68 -11.36
C PHE A 24 14.00 0.52 -12.86
N THR A 25 13.90 -0.71 -13.36
CA THR A 25 13.90 -0.98 -14.80
C THR A 25 12.80 -1.98 -15.17
N PRO A 26 12.30 -1.96 -16.42
CA PRO A 26 11.49 -3.07 -16.93
C PRO A 26 12.19 -4.42 -16.78
N LEU A 27 11.42 -5.51 -16.83
CA LEU A 27 12.00 -6.84 -16.79
C LEU A 27 13.07 -7.03 -17.89
N PHE A 28 14.11 -7.79 -17.54
CA PHE A 28 15.24 -8.13 -18.42
C PHE A 28 16.15 -6.95 -18.82
N GLN A 29 15.97 -5.76 -18.24
CA GLN A 29 16.89 -4.64 -18.42
C GLN A 29 17.92 -4.58 -17.28
N THR A 30 19.04 -3.92 -17.56
CA THR A 30 20.08 -3.66 -16.56
C THR A 30 19.99 -2.22 -16.07
N ALA A 31 20.38 -1.98 -14.82
CA ALA A 31 20.43 -0.63 -14.29
C ALA A 31 21.55 0.18 -14.96
N ASP A 32 21.21 1.35 -15.51
CA ASP A 32 22.19 2.35 -15.94
C ASP A 32 22.39 3.40 -14.84
N TRP A 33 23.42 3.21 -14.02
CA TRP A 33 23.73 4.08 -12.88
C TRP A 33 24.30 5.45 -13.27
N ARG A 34 24.54 5.70 -14.57
CA ARG A 34 24.91 7.02 -15.09
C ARG A 34 23.70 7.95 -15.22
N LEU A 35 22.50 7.39 -15.26
CA LEU A 35 21.25 8.14 -15.26
C LEU A 35 20.90 8.56 -13.83
N PRO A 36 20.04 9.60 -13.67
CA PRO A 36 19.49 9.96 -12.38
C PRO A 36 18.87 8.74 -11.69
N HIS A 37 19.28 8.53 -10.45
CA HIS A 37 18.78 7.48 -9.58
C HIS A 37 18.52 8.08 -8.20
N GLU A 38 17.77 7.36 -7.38
CA GLU A 38 17.42 7.83 -6.06
C GLU A 38 18.51 7.50 -5.05
N VAL A 39 18.78 8.46 -4.18
CA VAL A 39 19.80 8.34 -3.14
C VAL A 39 19.16 8.71 -1.80
N ARG A 40 19.29 7.83 -0.81
CA ARG A 40 18.66 8.01 0.50
C ARG A 40 19.58 7.53 1.62
N ARG A 41 19.66 8.31 2.69
CA ARG A 41 20.35 7.91 3.92
C ARG A 41 19.54 6.85 4.68
N MET A 42 20.21 5.82 5.17
CA MET A 42 19.68 4.79 6.07
C MET A 42 19.81 5.25 7.52
N GLU A 43 18.73 5.15 8.31
CA GLU A 43 18.66 5.71 9.66
C GLU A 43 18.56 4.62 10.73
N LYS A 44 19.25 4.78 11.87
CA LYS A 44 19.17 3.82 13.00
C LYS A 44 17.81 3.82 13.70
N ASN A 45 17.14 4.98 13.71
CA ASN A 45 15.84 5.18 14.35
C ASN A 45 14.86 5.79 13.34
N ALA A 46 14.65 5.13 12.19
CA ALA A 46 13.76 5.69 11.19
C ALA A 46 12.33 5.78 11.73
N MET A 47 11.71 6.92 11.46
CA MET A 47 10.29 7.16 11.73
C MET A 47 9.53 7.08 10.41
N VAL A 48 8.41 6.36 10.40
CA VAL A 48 7.46 6.38 9.29
C VAL A 48 6.30 7.27 9.66
N LYS A 49 6.02 8.22 8.77
CA LYS A 49 4.76 8.98 8.77
C LYS A 49 3.67 8.06 8.25
N GLN A 50 2.89 7.48 9.16
CA GLN A 50 1.69 6.76 8.78
C GLN A 50 0.56 7.78 8.66
N GLY A 51 0.07 7.98 7.44
CA GLY A 51 -1.24 8.59 7.25
C GLY A 51 -2.28 7.53 7.61
N LEU A 52 -2.68 7.49 8.88
CA LEU A 52 -3.94 6.84 9.21
C LEU A 52 -5.03 7.66 8.51
N GLY A 53 -5.88 7.02 7.71
CA GLY A 53 -7.16 7.59 7.27
C GLY A 53 -8.15 7.82 8.43
N GLY A 54 -7.64 8.01 9.65
CA GLY A 54 -8.38 8.39 10.83
C GLY A 54 -8.63 9.89 10.80
N VAL A 55 -9.88 10.25 10.60
CA VAL A 55 -10.38 11.59 10.90
C VAL A 55 -10.73 11.56 12.38
N THR A 56 -9.99 12.29 13.21
CA THR A 56 -10.46 12.63 14.55
C THR A 56 -11.57 13.65 14.39
N LEU A 57 -12.80 13.28 14.77
CA LEU A 57 -13.89 14.24 14.89
C LEU A 57 -13.67 15.05 16.17
N SER A 58 -13.18 16.28 16.05
CA SER A 58 -13.18 17.24 17.16
C SER A 58 -14.08 18.42 16.79
N GLY A 59 -15.28 18.45 17.38
CA GLY A 59 -16.17 19.62 17.37
C GLY A 59 -17.01 19.82 16.11
N GLU A 60 -18.08 20.60 16.27
CA GLU A 60 -19.18 20.83 15.31
C GLU A 60 -18.77 21.47 13.98
N ASP A 61 -17.52 21.93 13.83
CA ASP A 61 -16.95 22.47 12.60
C ASP A 61 -15.77 21.61 12.09
N SER A 62 -16.08 20.36 11.73
CA SER A 62 -15.10 19.30 11.45
C SER A 62 -14.31 19.52 10.16
N VAL A 63 -13.10 20.09 10.26
CA VAL A 63 -12.08 20.02 9.20
C VAL A 63 -11.38 18.66 9.29
N ALA A 64 -11.50 17.85 8.23
CA ALA A 64 -10.79 16.58 8.10
C ALA A 64 -9.28 16.80 8.10
N THR A 65 -8.64 16.70 9.27
CA THR A 65 -7.20 16.67 9.40
C THR A 65 -6.75 15.22 9.43
N ALA A 66 -6.05 14.79 8.38
CA ALA A 66 -5.34 13.51 8.41
C ALA A 66 -4.31 13.56 9.54
N GLN A 67 -4.52 12.80 10.62
CA GLN A 67 -3.51 12.69 11.65
C GLN A 67 -2.34 11.89 11.08
N VAL A 68 -1.25 12.60 10.79
CA VAL A 68 0.03 11.99 10.47
C VAL A 68 0.65 11.55 11.79
N SER A 69 0.46 10.30 12.17
CA SER A 69 1.18 9.72 13.30
C SER A 69 2.57 9.30 12.83
N GLU A 70 3.61 9.78 13.48
CA GLU A 70 4.96 9.27 13.32
C GLU A 70 5.12 8.03 14.19
N ARG A 71 5.40 6.88 13.58
CA ARG A 71 5.65 5.62 14.28
C ARG A 71 7.12 5.19 14.05
N PRO A 72 7.84 4.76 15.09
CA PRO A 72 9.16 4.16 14.91
C PRO A 72 9.02 2.87 14.10
N VAL A 73 9.88 2.72 13.09
CA VAL A 73 10.02 1.49 12.32
C VAL A 73 10.68 0.43 13.19
N SER A 74 10.14 -0.78 13.23
CA SER A 74 10.76 -1.88 13.95
C SER A 74 12.08 -2.25 13.27
N ALA A 75 13.17 -2.14 14.03
CA ALA A 75 14.51 -2.45 13.58
C ALA A 75 15.33 -3.03 14.75
N PRO A 76 16.16 -4.06 14.50
CA PRO A 76 17.12 -4.51 15.50
C PRO A 76 18.09 -3.40 15.92
N PRO A 77 18.68 -3.44 17.13
CA PRO A 77 19.52 -2.35 17.65
C PRO A 77 20.74 -1.97 16.80
N ASN A 78 21.25 -2.91 16.00
CA ASN A 78 22.37 -2.71 15.08
C ASN A 78 21.93 -2.49 13.62
N ALA A 79 20.65 -2.24 13.38
CA ALA A 79 20.12 -2.05 12.04
C ALA A 79 19.91 -0.56 11.71
N ARG A 80 20.03 -0.25 10.42
CA ARG A 80 19.58 1.00 9.82
C ARG A 80 18.49 0.67 8.82
N VAL A 81 17.46 1.49 8.77
CA VAL A 81 16.27 1.23 7.96
C VAL A 81 15.94 2.41 7.08
N LYS A 82 15.33 2.11 5.94
CA LYS A 82 14.65 3.09 5.09
C LYS A 82 13.39 2.51 4.50
N VAL A 83 12.29 3.24 4.63
CA VAL A 83 11.06 2.93 3.90
C VAL A 83 11.07 3.69 2.59
N ILE A 84 11.06 2.93 1.50
CA ILE A 84 11.20 3.43 0.13
C ILE A 84 9.82 3.49 -0.51
N LYS A 85 9.54 4.63 -1.13
CA LYS A 85 8.36 4.88 -1.96
C LYS A 85 8.52 4.14 -3.29
N MET A 86 7.75 3.08 -3.50
CA MET A 86 7.90 2.22 -4.69
C MET A 86 6.86 2.55 -5.77
N PRO A 87 7.22 2.57 -7.06
CA PRO A 87 6.24 2.77 -8.12
C PRO A 87 5.31 1.55 -8.25
N SER A 88 4.07 1.75 -8.72
CA SER A 88 3.18 0.63 -9.07
C SER A 88 3.42 0.09 -10.48
N SER A 89 4.18 0.83 -11.30
CA SER A 89 4.61 0.43 -12.62
C SER A 89 5.80 1.27 -13.08
N VAL A 90 6.56 0.77 -14.03
CA VAL A 90 7.69 1.48 -14.65
C VAL A 90 7.46 1.64 -16.15
N LEU A 91 7.86 2.78 -16.72
CA LEU A 91 7.74 2.98 -18.16
C LEU A 91 8.78 2.13 -18.90
N ASN A 92 8.30 1.25 -19.77
CA ASN A 92 9.14 0.51 -20.69
C ASN A 92 9.31 1.30 -21.99
N GLN A 93 10.48 1.93 -22.13
CA GLN A 93 10.83 2.76 -23.29
C GLN A 93 10.75 1.99 -24.62
N ALA A 94 10.99 0.67 -24.61
CA ALA A 94 10.95 -0.13 -25.83
C ALA A 94 9.52 -0.37 -26.35
N THR A 95 8.54 -0.42 -25.45
CA THR A 95 7.13 -0.69 -25.80
C THR A 95 6.23 0.54 -25.68
N GLY A 96 6.70 1.60 -25.02
CA GLY A 96 5.90 2.78 -24.66
C GLY A 96 4.83 2.52 -23.60
N LYS A 97 4.83 1.34 -22.97
CA LYS A 97 3.83 0.92 -21.98
C LYS A 97 4.40 0.90 -20.58
N PHE A 98 3.53 0.94 -19.59
CA PHE A 98 3.90 0.76 -18.19
C PHE A 98 3.84 -0.70 -17.80
N ASP A 99 4.96 -1.23 -17.29
CA ASP A 99 5.05 -2.60 -16.78
C ASP A 99 4.86 -2.60 -15.26
N GLU A 100 3.90 -3.39 -14.77
CA GLU A 100 3.62 -3.54 -13.33
C GLU A 100 4.57 -4.54 -12.65
N ASN A 101 5.20 -5.42 -13.43
CA ASN A 101 6.30 -6.28 -13.01
C ASN A 101 7.61 -5.68 -13.49
N TYR A 102 8.58 -5.52 -12.60
CA TYR A 102 9.81 -4.79 -12.91
C TYR A 102 10.97 -5.23 -12.01
N LEU A 103 12.18 -4.73 -12.28
CA LEU A 103 13.36 -4.99 -11.45
C LEU A 103 13.66 -3.78 -10.56
N PHE A 104 13.91 -4.05 -9.28
CA PHE A 104 14.42 -3.09 -8.32
C PHE A 104 15.91 -3.34 -8.12
N HIS A 105 16.74 -2.37 -8.50
CA HIS A 105 18.19 -2.45 -8.37
C HIS A 105 18.66 -1.50 -7.28
N PHE A 106 19.56 -1.96 -6.42
CA PHE A 106 20.10 -1.14 -5.34
C PHE A 106 21.49 -1.59 -4.90
N PHE A 107 22.25 -0.66 -4.34
CA PHE A 107 23.49 -0.92 -3.63
C PHE A 107 23.64 0.09 -2.48
N TYR A 108 24.62 -0.14 -1.62
CA TYR A 108 24.90 0.74 -0.48
C TYR A 108 26.31 1.30 -0.55
N ASP A 109 26.42 2.60 -0.29
CA ASP A 109 27.69 3.23 0.08
C ASP A 109 27.79 3.24 1.61
N VAL A 110 28.88 2.68 2.12
CA VAL A 110 29.16 2.56 3.56
C VAL A 110 30.36 3.44 3.88
N TRP A 111 30.13 4.42 4.74
CA TRP A 111 31.15 5.37 5.20
C TRP A 111 31.65 4.92 6.56
N SER A 112 32.92 4.53 6.63
CA SER A 112 33.56 4.06 7.86
C SER A 112 34.99 4.59 7.93
N ASN A 113 35.36 5.18 9.08
CA ASN A 113 36.72 5.68 9.34
C ASN A 113 37.32 6.54 8.21
N GLY A 114 36.51 7.42 7.60
CA GLY A 114 36.94 8.31 6.53
C GLY A 114 37.10 7.66 5.15
N THR A 115 36.77 6.38 5.01
CA THR A 115 36.74 5.65 3.73
C THR A 115 35.31 5.34 3.32
N VAL A 116 35.04 5.36 2.01
CA VAL A 116 33.77 4.93 1.43
C VAL A 116 33.99 3.63 0.67
N THR A 117 33.14 2.66 0.95
CA THR A 117 33.09 1.39 0.21
C THR A 117 31.68 1.14 -0.28
N ALA A 118 31.55 0.72 -1.55
CA ALA A 118 30.28 0.35 -2.14
C ALA A 118 30.08 -1.17 -2.07
N THR A 119 28.86 -1.61 -1.79
CA THR A 119 28.48 -3.01 -1.97
C THR A 119 28.32 -3.36 -3.45
N PRO A 120 28.28 -4.67 -3.80
CA PRO A 120 27.75 -5.08 -5.09
C PRO A 120 26.31 -4.58 -5.31
N VAL A 121 25.89 -4.57 -6.57
CA VAL A 121 24.51 -4.28 -6.95
C VAL A 121 23.63 -5.50 -6.68
N PHE A 122 22.60 -5.30 -5.88
CA PHE A 122 21.51 -6.24 -5.67
C PHE A 122 20.38 -5.95 -6.66
N THR A 123 19.67 -7.00 -7.08
CA THR A 123 18.52 -6.89 -7.97
C THR A 123 17.39 -7.80 -7.47
N GLU A 124 16.21 -7.21 -7.28
CA GLU A 124 15.01 -7.92 -6.83
C GLU A 124 13.91 -7.79 -7.88
N PRO A 125 13.32 -8.89 -8.35
CA PRO A 125 12.13 -8.83 -9.18
C PRO A 125 10.93 -8.41 -8.33
N ILE A 126 10.30 -7.31 -8.70
CA ILE A 126 9.02 -6.87 -8.15
C ILE A 126 7.89 -7.48 -8.98
N VAL A 127 6.96 -8.13 -8.30
CA VAL A 127 5.78 -8.74 -8.90
C VAL A 127 4.52 -8.02 -8.45
N CYS A 128 3.57 -7.89 -9.37
CA CYS A 128 2.21 -7.42 -9.17
C CYS A 128 1.29 -8.66 -9.09
N GLN A 129 0.49 -8.72 -8.04
CA GLN A 129 -0.55 -9.75 -7.89
C GLN A 129 -1.90 -9.10 -7.60
N GLU A 130 -2.96 -9.72 -8.09
CA GLU A 130 -4.33 -9.37 -7.70
C GLU A 130 -4.74 -10.15 -6.46
N ILE A 131 -5.37 -9.45 -5.51
CA ILE A 131 -6.01 -10.05 -4.35
C ILE A 131 -7.51 -9.77 -4.41
N GLU A 132 -8.30 -10.75 -3.95
CA GLU A 132 -9.76 -10.71 -4.03
C GLU A 132 -10.38 -11.00 -2.67
N LEU A 133 -11.46 -10.28 -2.36
CA LEU A 133 -12.46 -10.67 -1.38
C LEU A 133 -13.78 -10.96 -2.10
N THR A 134 -14.34 -12.15 -1.90
CA THR A 134 -15.61 -12.57 -2.51
C THR A 134 -16.77 -12.42 -1.53
N ASP A 135 -17.76 -11.59 -1.87
CA ASP A 135 -19.02 -11.46 -1.14
C ASP A 135 -20.12 -12.30 -1.80
N TRP A 136 -20.50 -13.39 -1.13
CA TRP A 136 -21.57 -14.30 -1.53
C TRP A 136 -22.93 -13.93 -0.95
N ARG A 137 -22.97 -13.14 0.12
CA ARG A 137 -24.19 -12.81 0.86
C ARG A 137 -24.81 -11.51 0.38
N GLY A 138 -24.01 -10.70 -0.30
CA GLY A 138 -24.42 -9.44 -0.87
C GLY A 138 -24.56 -8.34 0.16
N ASN A 139 -24.04 -8.49 1.37
CA ASN A 139 -24.14 -7.52 2.47
C ASN A 139 -22.92 -6.60 2.60
N VAL A 140 -21.96 -6.70 1.68
CA VAL A 140 -20.80 -5.81 1.63
C VAL A 140 -21.10 -4.57 0.80
N SER A 141 -20.88 -3.39 1.38
CA SER A 141 -21.03 -2.08 0.70
C SER A 141 -19.71 -1.54 0.16
N GLY A 142 -18.59 -1.89 0.78
CA GLY A 142 -17.26 -1.42 0.37
C GLY A 142 -16.14 -2.21 1.03
N VAL A 143 -15.01 -2.29 0.35
CA VAL A 143 -13.82 -3.01 0.84
C VAL A 143 -12.56 -2.21 0.54
N CYS A 144 -11.65 -2.18 1.49
CA CYS A 144 -10.29 -1.67 1.34
C CYS A 144 -9.31 -2.73 1.82
N ALA A 145 -8.31 -3.07 0.99
CA ALA A 145 -7.21 -3.90 1.42
C ALA A 145 -6.19 -3.05 2.18
N HIS A 146 -5.73 -3.54 3.31
CA HIS A 146 -4.56 -3.00 3.99
C HIS A 146 -3.45 -4.05 3.91
N TRP A 147 -2.27 -3.67 3.43
CA TRP A 147 -1.21 -4.64 3.21
C TRP A 147 0.18 -4.04 3.36
N SER A 148 1.15 -4.89 3.68
CA SER A 148 2.55 -4.53 3.82
C SER A 148 3.44 -5.71 3.47
N ILE A 149 4.70 -5.44 3.15
CA ILE A 149 5.70 -6.45 2.83
C ILE A 149 6.57 -6.71 4.06
N TYR A 150 6.81 -7.99 4.34
CA TYR A 150 7.55 -8.53 5.48
C TYR A 150 6.88 -8.35 6.84
N ASP A 151 7.01 -7.19 7.47
CA ASP A 151 6.79 -7.03 8.93
C ASP A 151 5.71 -6.02 9.33
N GLY A 152 4.98 -5.45 8.36
CA GLY A 152 3.84 -4.60 8.68
C GLY A 152 4.20 -3.18 9.10
N ASP A 153 5.46 -2.77 8.95
CA ASP A 153 5.88 -1.42 9.35
C ASP A 153 5.49 -0.33 8.34
N ALA A 154 5.17 -0.73 7.11
CA ALA A 154 4.83 0.19 6.02
C ALA A 154 3.54 -0.25 5.33
N PHE A 155 2.40 -0.04 5.98
CA PHE A 155 1.09 -0.39 5.44
C PHE A 155 0.67 0.54 4.30
N VAL A 156 0.12 -0.06 3.25
CA VAL A 156 -0.57 0.58 2.14
C VAL A 156 -2.06 0.31 2.28
N TYR A 157 -2.87 1.35 2.06
CA TYR A 157 -4.32 1.23 1.94
C TYR A 157 -4.68 1.24 0.46
N SER A 158 -5.16 0.10 -0.04
CA SER A 158 -5.60 -0.11 -1.41
C SER A 158 -7.12 -0.22 -1.45
N PRO A 159 -7.83 0.82 -1.88
CA PRO A 159 -9.28 0.74 -2.11
C PRO A 159 -9.59 -0.30 -3.20
N THR A 160 -10.73 -0.97 -3.07
CA THR A 160 -11.16 -2.02 -4.00
C THR A 160 -12.52 -1.69 -4.58
N ASP A 161 -12.78 -2.17 -5.79
CA ASP A 161 -14.07 -2.09 -6.45
C ASP A 161 -14.30 -3.38 -7.26
N THR A 162 -15.57 -3.71 -7.50
CA THR A 162 -15.92 -4.87 -8.33
C THR A 162 -15.78 -4.55 -9.82
N ALA A 163 -15.45 -5.54 -10.65
CA ALA A 163 -15.40 -5.36 -12.10
C ALA A 163 -16.72 -4.83 -12.68
N ASP A 164 -17.87 -5.35 -12.21
CA ASP A 164 -19.19 -4.91 -12.64
C ASP A 164 -19.47 -3.44 -12.27
N PHE A 165 -19.01 -3.00 -11.09
CA PHE A 165 -19.09 -1.60 -10.69
C PHE A 165 -18.31 -0.70 -11.66
N ILE A 166 -17.05 -1.05 -11.96
CA ILE A 166 -16.19 -0.27 -12.85
C ILE A 166 -16.76 -0.25 -14.26
N ALA A 167 -17.22 -1.40 -14.78
CA ALA A 167 -17.81 -1.49 -16.11
C ALA A 167 -19.08 -0.62 -16.24
N ARG A 168 -19.90 -0.55 -15.19
CA ARG A 168 -21.17 0.19 -15.22
C ARG A 168 -21.01 1.69 -14.92
N TYR A 169 -20.10 2.06 -14.03
CA TYR A 169 -19.99 3.43 -13.50
C TYR A 169 -18.69 4.15 -13.83
N VAL A 170 -17.78 3.50 -14.59
CA VAL A 170 -16.46 3.97 -15.04
C VAL A 170 -15.45 4.25 -13.93
N GLU A 171 -14.19 4.52 -14.34
CA GLU A 171 -13.07 4.66 -13.40
C GLU A 171 -13.23 5.85 -12.44
N ASP A 172 -13.83 6.94 -12.93
CA ASP A 172 -13.94 8.22 -12.21
C ASP A 172 -15.24 8.39 -11.40
N ALA A 173 -16.03 7.33 -11.23
CA ALA A 173 -17.33 7.39 -10.55
C ALA A 173 -17.25 8.13 -9.19
N PRO A 174 -18.27 8.93 -8.82
CA PRO A 174 -18.28 9.64 -7.53
C PRO A 174 -18.25 8.69 -6.32
N LEU A 175 -18.74 7.45 -6.50
CA LEU A 175 -18.82 6.41 -5.48
C LEU A 175 -17.65 5.41 -5.54
N ARG A 176 -16.47 5.78 -6.06
CA ARG A 176 -15.29 4.90 -5.98
C ARG A 176 -14.81 4.74 -4.54
N SER A 177 -14.40 3.54 -4.15
CA SER A 177 -13.99 3.27 -2.76
C SER A 177 -12.80 4.11 -2.30
N HIS A 178 -11.95 4.58 -3.22
CA HIS A 178 -10.84 5.49 -2.89
C HIS A 178 -11.32 6.88 -2.40
N LYS A 179 -12.57 7.27 -2.68
CA LYS A 179 -13.16 8.56 -2.27
C LYS A 179 -13.82 8.48 -0.89
N PHE A 180 -14.05 7.28 -0.35
CA PHE A 180 -14.72 7.07 0.94
C PHE A 180 -14.04 7.84 2.09
N TYR A 181 -12.73 7.70 2.22
CA TYR A 181 -11.98 8.31 3.34
C TYR A 181 -11.88 9.83 3.28
N GLY A 182 -12.12 10.43 2.10
CA GLY A 182 -12.11 11.88 1.89
C GLY A 182 -13.50 12.53 1.92
N HIS A 183 -14.58 11.75 2.01
CA HIS A 183 -15.94 12.28 2.05
C HIS A 183 -16.29 12.74 3.48
N SER A 184 -16.81 13.97 3.62
CA SER A 184 -17.20 14.53 4.92
C SER A 184 -18.38 13.80 5.55
N ASP A 185 -19.34 13.38 4.72
CA ASP A 185 -20.49 12.58 5.13
C ASP A 185 -20.30 11.11 4.76
N ARG A 186 -19.65 10.36 5.66
CA ARG A 186 -19.32 8.93 5.45
C ARG A 186 -20.56 8.03 5.49
N GLU A 187 -21.56 8.43 6.28
CA GLU A 187 -22.81 7.69 6.38
C GLU A 187 -23.57 7.77 5.07
N TRP A 188 -23.77 8.98 4.52
CA TRP A 188 -24.37 9.15 3.21
C TRP A 188 -23.60 8.39 2.12
N PHE A 189 -22.27 8.47 2.11
CA PHE A 189 -21.46 7.77 1.10
C PHE A 189 -21.71 6.26 1.16
N SER A 190 -21.72 5.69 2.37
CA SER A 190 -21.99 4.26 2.59
C SER A 190 -23.38 3.87 2.09
N ARG A 191 -24.40 4.71 2.36
CA ARG A 191 -25.77 4.51 1.87
C ARG A 191 -25.85 4.53 0.34
N ALA A 192 -25.25 5.55 -0.27
CA ALA A 192 -25.25 5.73 -1.72
C ALA A 192 -24.48 4.61 -2.44
N LYS A 193 -23.30 4.25 -1.91
CA LYS A 193 -22.49 3.13 -2.41
C LYS A 193 -23.26 1.82 -2.32
N TRP A 194 -23.86 1.54 -1.16
CA TRP A 194 -24.70 0.35 -0.96
C TRP A 194 -25.85 0.29 -1.98
N ALA A 195 -26.57 1.40 -2.17
CA ALA A 195 -27.71 1.47 -3.09
C ALA A 195 -27.35 1.09 -4.54
N VAL A 196 -26.11 1.34 -4.93
CA VAL A 196 -25.54 0.96 -6.22
C VAL A 196 -25.04 -0.48 -6.21
N VAL A 197 -24.22 -0.84 -5.23
CA VAL A 197 -23.57 -2.16 -5.15
C VAL A 197 -24.60 -3.28 -5.02
N GLN A 198 -25.70 -3.05 -4.30
CA GLN A 198 -26.76 -4.06 -4.16
C GLN A 198 -27.43 -4.47 -5.48
N GLN A 199 -27.32 -3.63 -6.52
CA GLN A 199 -27.85 -3.92 -7.86
C GLN A 199 -26.91 -4.79 -8.71
N LEU A 200 -25.70 -5.05 -8.22
CA LEU A 200 -24.71 -5.87 -8.91
C LEU A 200 -24.92 -7.36 -8.59
N PRO A 201 -24.66 -8.26 -9.57
CA PRO A 201 -24.86 -9.69 -9.39
C PRO A 201 -23.97 -10.26 -8.28
N LEU A 202 -24.41 -11.37 -7.71
CA LEU A 202 -23.61 -12.18 -6.78
C LEU A 202 -22.95 -13.35 -7.52
N PRO A 203 -21.78 -13.82 -7.05
CA PRO A 203 -20.95 -13.22 -5.99
C PRO A 203 -20.25 -11.94 -6.46
N ARG A 204 -20.13 -10.96 -5.56
CA ARG A 204 -19.36 -9.73 -5.82
C ARG A 204 -17.90 -9.96 -5.49
N ARG A 205 -17.01 -9.63 -6.42
CA ARG A 205 -15.57 -9.81 -6.27
C ARG A 205 -14.90 -8.46 -6.11
N TRP A 206 -14.37 -8.20 -4.93
CA TRP A 206 -13.67 -6.98 -4.59
C TRP A 206 -12.19 -7.17 -4.83
N CYS A 207 -11.67 -6.59 -5.91
CA CYS A 207 -10.30 -6.81 -6.33
C CYS A 207 -9.43 -5.57 -6.10
N THR A 208 -8.16 -5.81 -5.81
CA THR A 208 -7.11 -4.79 -5.90
C THR A 208 -5.77 -5.44 -6.16
N LYS A 209 -4.79 -4.61 -6.56
CA LYS A 209 -3.42 -5.06 -6.83
C LYS A 209 -2.52 -4.78 -5.65
N VAL A 210 -1.57 -5.69 -5.44
CA VAL A 210 -0.50 -5.60 -4.46
C VAL A 210 0.84 -5.84 -5.15
N TRP A 211 1.91 -5.32 -4.58
CA TRP A 211 3.24 -5.40 -5.16
C TRP A 211 4.27 -5.77 -4.09
N GLY A 212 5.31 -6.48 -4.49
CA GLY A 212 6.45 -6.74 -3.62
C GLY A 212 7.52 -7.57 -4.31
N PRO A 213 8.68 -7.76 -3.67
CA PRO A 213 9.69 -8.67 -4.18
C PRO A 213 9.12 -10.09 -4.33
N LYS A 214 9.46 -10.78 -5.42
CA LYS A 214 9.06 -12.18 -5.63
C LYS A 214 9.56 -13.05 -4.48
N GLY A 215 8.68 -13.87 -3.92
CA GLY A 215 8.96 -14.70 -2.75
C GLY A 215 8.81 -13.97 -1.42
N ALA A 216 8.50 -12.67 -1.41
CA ALA A 216 8.31 -11.93 -0.16
C ALA A 216 7.01 -12.32 0.56
N SER A 217 7.03 -12.19 1.88
CA SER A 217 5.81 -12.29 2.69
C SER A 217 4.98 -11.02 2.54
N LEU A 218 3.72 -11.16 2.15
CA LEU A 218 2.69 -10.14 2.15
C LEU A 218 1.81 -10.34 3.38
N ILE A 219 1.83 -9.36 4.28
CA ILE A 219 0.84 -9.24 5.36
C ILE A 219 -0.33 -8.46 4.78
N GLN A 220 -1.53 -9.05 4.81
CA GLN A 220 -2.72 -8.49 4.22
C GLN A 220 -3.92 -8.68 5.14
N GLY A 221 -4.76 -7.66 5.25
CA GLY A 221 -6.13 -7.82 5.69
C GLY A 221 -7.07 -6.86 4.97
N TRP A 222 -8.31 -6.83 5.43
CA TRP A 222 -9.43 -6.12 4.84
C TRP A 222 -10.12 -5.24 5.88
N HIS A 223 -10.40 -4.01 5.49
CA HIS A 223 -11.40 -3.16 6.12
C HIS A 223 -12.68 -3.23 5.29
N ILE A 224 -13.76 -3.72 5.89
CA ILE A 224 -15.00 -4.06 5.21
C ILE A 224 -16.14 -3.23 5.79
N GLY A 225 -16.87 -2.53 4.91
CA GLY A 225 -18.16 -1.95 5.24
C GLY A 225 -19.27 -2.98 5.01
N PHE A 226 -19.98 -3.32 6.08
CA PHE A 226 -21.15 -4.18 6.06
C PHE A 226 -22.43 -3.38 6.17
N VAL A 227 -23.52 -3.99 5.73
CA VAL A 227 -24.87 -3.47 5.80
C VAL A 227 -25.76 -4.59 6.36
N ASP A 228 -26.22 -4.43 7.60
CA ASP A 228 -27.01 -5.44 8.30
C ASP A 228 -28.36 -5.68 7.61
N GLN A 229 -28.70 -6.94 7.34
CA GLN A 229 -29.97 -7.32 6.74
C GLN A 229 -30.68 -8.38 7.61
N PRO A 230 -32.02 -8.30 7.76
CA PRO A 230 -32.92 -7.27 7.24
C PRO A 230 -32.97 -6.02 8.12
N SER A 231 -33.31 -4.88 7.53
CA SER A 231 -33.60 -3.63 8.26
C SER A 231 -35.05 -3.56 8.73
N PRO A 232 -35.34 -2.82 9.81
CA PRO A 232 -36.71 -2.43 10.13
C PRO A 232 -37.38 -1.71 8.95
N PRO A 233 -38.69 -1.92 8.71
CA PRO A 233 -39.41 -1.24 7.65
C PRO A 233 -39.30 0.30 7.77
N GLY A 234 -38.86 0.96 6.69
CA GLY A 234 -38.69 2.42 6.66
C GLY A 234 -37.35 2.94 7.19
N GLU A 235 -36.49 2.06 7.71
CA GLU A 235 -35.15 2.43 8.16
C GLU A 235 -34.09 1.97 7.17
N PHE A 236 -33.07 2.80 6.98
CA PHE A 236 -31.87 2.36 6.26
C PHE A 236 -31.18 1.28 7.10
N PRO A 237 -30.72 0.17 6.50
CA PRO A 237 -29.92 -0.84 7.19
C PRO A 237 -28.78 -0.24 8.02
N ARG A 238 -28.54 -0.76 9.23
CA ARG A 238 -27.37 -0.31 9.99
C ARG A 238 -26.11 -0.73 9.24
N GLY A 239 -25.25 0.25 8.98
CA GLY A 239 -23.91 0.00 8.48
C GLY A 239 -22.97 -0.17 9.66
N HIS A 240 -22.06 -1.13 9.56
CA HIS A 240 -20.93 -1.23 10.47
C HIS A 240 -19.66 -1.59 9.71
N GLU A 241 -18.53 -1.30 10.32
CA GLU A 241 -17.21 -1.57 9.76
C GLU A 241 -16.55 -2.70 10.54
N GLU A 242 -15.92 -3.64 9.84
CA GLU A 242 -15.11 -4.69 10.44
C GLU A 242 -13.71 -4.69 9.85
N TRP A 243 -12.73 -4.91 10.73
CA TRP A 243 -11.36 -5.16 10.37
C TRP A 243 -11.10 -6.65 10.50
N THR A 244 -10.82 -7.30 9.37
CA THR A 244 -10.37 -8.69 9.39
C THR A 244 -8.98 -8.78 9.99
N GLY A 245 -8.66 -9.92 10.61
CA GLY A 245 -7.30 -10.23 11.02
C GLY A 245 -6.34 -10.30 9.82
N TYR A 246 -5.04 -10.21 10.09
CA TYR A 246 -4.05 -10.30 9.04
C TYR A 246 -3.82 -11.76 8.60
N THR A 247 -3.76 -11.94 7.29
CA THR A 247 -3.28 -13.15 6.62
C THR A 247 -1.88 -12.91 6.07
N VAL A 248 -1.04 -13.94 6.11
CA VAL A 248 0.29 -13.89 5.50
C VAL A 248 0.29 -14.82 4.30
N ARG A 249 0.73 -14.30 3.15
CA ARG A 249 0.92 -15.08 1.92
C ARG A 249 2.24 -14.73 1.25
N THR A 250 2.67 -15.55 0.30
CA THR A 250 3.89 -15.33 -0.49
C THR A 250 3.55 -14.76 -1.87
N LEU A 251 4.30 -13.76 -2.32
CA LEU A 251 4.21 -13.17 -3.65
C LEU A 251 5.04 -13.92 -4.72
#